data_AF-A0A812RP44-F1
#
_entry.id   AF-A0A812RP44-F1
#
_cell.length_a   1.000
_cell.length_b   1.000
_cell.length_c   1.000
_cell.angle_alpha   90.00
_cell.angle_beta   90.00
_cell.angle_gamma   90.00
#
_symmetry.space_group_name_H-M   'P 1'
#
loop_
_entity.id
_entity.type
_entity.pdbx_description
1 polymer ?
#
loop_
_entity_poly.entity_id
_entity_poly.type
_entity_poly.pdbx_seq_one_letter_code
_entity_poly.pdbx_strand_id
1 'polypeptide(L)'
;MASSTGPPFFPLCGLPGPGGLVPAPVASMPSLAGVPPGEAFGLPSIPAATEVLQYQYLQHALPASLPQPFPVQPHQEEADQKDVKQSIKELQARFKLDDRIVRDLAGQMMKRRDTSQEDMQAIWEILAGARNPAGLLRVKIREMEDGKFRGTLTPDKDVEELAKKFNLDTQAAAKLAEVLSRRDDRKKDLRQIQKHLQLSNRPSSLVMLMLKDMRNGLPIRDPEYPPAVGSLAHKRGLKGHRSRSRNKRRTSSSSSPPLRSPVKSSGAGPDPKKVASARGPRPQTLLERFG
;
A
#
# COMPACT_ATOMS: atom_id res chain seq x y z
N MET A 1 -23.58 64.02 7.71
CA MET A 1 -22.51 63.71 8.68
C MET A 1 -22.16 62.25 8.50
N ALA A 2 -21.07 61.95 7.77
CA ALA A 2 -20.67 60.59 7.39
C ALA A 2 -19.47 60.17 8.23
N SER A 3 -19.64 59.14 9.05
CA SER A 3 -18.58 58.57 9.89
C SER A 3 -17.88 57.46 9.11
N SER A 4 -16.70 57.78 8.58
CA SER A 4 -15.76 56.84 7.98
C SER A 4 -15.00 56.12 9.09
N THR A 5 -15.22 54.81 9.23
CA THR A 5 -14.53 53.96 10.21
C THR A 5 -13.57 53.06 9.45
N GLY A 6 -12.30 53.47 9.38
CA GLY A 6 -11.23 52.72 8.71
C GLY A 6 -10.79 51.48 9.51
N PRO A 7 -10.26 50.43 8.85
CA PRO A 7 -9.81 49.21 9.50
C PRO A 7 -8.47 49.41 10.25
N PRO A 8 -8.22 48.60 11.29
CA PRO A 8 -7.02 48.72 12.12
C PRO A 8 -5.76 48.26 11.37
N PHE A 9 -4.74 49.11 11.47
CA PHE A 9 -3.37 48.88 11.05
C PHE A 9 -2.74 47.79 11.94
N PHE A 10 -2.41 46.64 11.39
CA PHE A 10 -1.61 45.63 12.09
C PHE A 10 -0.12 45.85 11.77
N PRO A 11 0.78 45.81 12.78
CA PRO A 11 2.20 45.95 12.56
C PRO A 11 2.75 44.75 11.78
N LEU A 12 3.37 45.06 10.64
CA LEU A 12 4.10 44.14 9.78
C LEU A 12 5.32 43.57 10.54
N CYS A 13 5.17 42.42 11.20
CA CYS A 13 6.32 41.68 11.71
C CYS A 13 7.20 41.23 10.53
N GLY A 14 8.42 41.76 10.50
CA GLY A 14 9.40 41.51 9.45
C GLY A 14 9.71 40.03 9.25
N LEU A 15 9.59 39.59 8.00
CA LEU A 15 10.15 38.35 7.51
C LEU A 15 11.68 38.42 7.56
N PRO A 16 12.39 37.45 8.17
CA PRO A 16 13.82 37.31 8.00
C PRO A 16 14.10 36.96 6.53
N GLY A 17 14.95 37.77 5.90
CA GLY A 17 15.23 37.68 4.47
C GLY A 17 15.86 36.35 4.04
N PRO A 18 15.84 36.05 2.72
CA PRO A 18 16.55 34.93 2.16
C PRO A 18 18.06 35.21 2.26
N GLY A 19 18.66 34.72 3.34
CA GLY A 19 20.12 34.64 3.47
C GLY A 19 20.67 33.81 2.33
N GLY A 20 21.47 34.43 1.49
CA GLY A 20 22.21 33.78 0.41
C GLY A 20 23.09 32.67 0.97
N LEU A 21 22.76 31.44 0.58
CA LEU A 21 23.69 30.32 0.71
C LEU A 21 24.73 30.46 -0.40
N VAL A 22 25.90 30.92 0.03
CA VAL A 22 27.19 30.83 -0.63
C VAL A 22 27.39 29.51 -1.39
N PRO A 23 27.97 29.53 -2.61
CA PRO A 23 28.43 28.31 -3.25
C PRO A 23 29.60 27.74 -2.46
N ALA A 24 29.46 26.52 -1.95
CA ALA A 24 30.58 25.77 -1.39
C ALA A 24 31.58 25.46 -2.53
N PRO A 25 32.89 25.71 -2.34
CA PRO A 25 33.89 25.32 -3.31
C PRO A 25 33.98 23.79 -3.41
N VAL A 26 34.01 23.34 -4.66
CA VAL A 26 34.36 22.00 -5.13
C VAL A 26 35.59 21.45 -4.38
N ALA A 27 35.34 20.54 -3.44
CA ALA A 27 36.38 19.70 -2.89
C ALA A 27 36.72 18.62 -3.93
N SER A 28 37.81 18.89 -4.65
CA SER A 28 38.54 17.95 -5.49
C SER A 28 38.80 16.66 -4.71
N MET A 29 38.13 15.56 -5.09
CA MET A 29 38.47 14.23 -4.59
C MET A 29 39.49 13.58 -5.53
N PRO A 30 40.60 13.04 -5.00
CA PRO A 30 41.71 12.51 -5.79
C PRO A 30 41.37 11.20 -6.49
N SER A 31 41.92 11.06 -7.70
CA SER A 31 42.01 9.82 -8.47
C SER A 31 42.56 8.68 -7.63
N LEU A 32 41.76 7.63 -7.43
CA LEU A 32 42.25 6.35 -6.93
C LEU A 32 42.50 5.44 -8.14
N ALA A 33 43.69 5.62 -8.69
CA ALA A 33 44.38 4.61 -9.49
C ALA A 33 44.68 3.40 -8.58
N GLY A 34 44.35 2.20 -9.05
CA GLY A 34 44.61 0.98 -8.28
C GLY A 34 43.90 -0.22 -8.85
N VAL A 35 44.28 -0.63 -10.06
CA VAL A 35 44.03 -1.97 -10.59
C VAL A 35 45.02 -2.93 -9.93
N PRO A 36 44.59 -3.92 -9.13
CA PRO A 36 45.46 -5.06 -8.83
C PRO A 36 45.44 -6.06 -10.00
N PRO A 37 46.61 -6.47 -10.50
CA PRO A 37 46.71 -7.59 -11.42
C PRO A 37 46.81 -8.90 -10.63
N GLY A 38 46.03 -9.90 -11.06
CA GLY A 38 46.36 -11.31 -10.83
C GLY A 38 45.91 -11.89 -9.49
N GLU A 39 44.87 -12.69 -9.54
CA GLU A 39 44.83 -13.93 -8.75
C GLU A 39 44.05 -14.98 -9.54
N ALA A 40 44.82 -15.84 -10.21
CA ALA A 40 44.35 -17.06 -10.82
C ALA A 40 44.00 -18.05 -9.71
N PHE A 41 42.70 -18.16 -9.38
CA PHE A 41 42.22 -19.26 -8.56
C PHE A 41 41.96 -20.48 -9.43
N GLY A 42 42.90 -21.42 -9.35
CA GLY A 42 42.85 -22.73 -9.98
C GLY A 42 41.67 -23.56 -9.48
N LEU A 43 41.06 -24.25 -10.43
CA LEU A 43 40.12 -25.34 -10.19
C LEU A 43 40.85 -26.50 -9.49
N PRO A 44 40.30 -27.10 -8.42
CA PRO A 44 40.77 -28.40 -7.97
C PRO A 44 40.38 -29.46 -8.99
N SER A 45 41.41 -30.05 -9.61
CA SER A 45 41.34 -31.29 -10.36
C SER A 45 40.86 -32.42 -9.45
N ILE A 46 39.69 -32.99 -9.75
CA ILE A 46 39.18 -34.19 -9.06
C ILE A 46 39.65 -35.41 -9.84
N PRO A 47 40.32 -36.39 -9.20
CA PRO A 47 40.87 -37.55 -9.90
C PRO A 47 39.76 -38.52 -10.34
N ALA A 48 39.85 -38.90 -11.61
CA ALA A 48 39.20 -40.08 -12.16
C ALA A 48 39.92 -41.33 -11.62
N ALA A 49 39.20 -42.18 -10.87
CA ALA A 49 39.42 -43.63 -10.88
C ALA A 49 38.28 -44.34 -10.12
N THR A 50 37.79 -45.41 -10.75
CA THR A 50 37.23 -46.63 -10.13
C THR A 50 35.97 -46.50 -9.26
N GLU A 51 34.80 -46.72 -9.88
CA GLU A 51 33.81 -47.70 -9.38
C GLU A 51 33.00 -48.23 -10.58
N VAL A 52 33.51 -49.30 -11.17
CA VAL A 52 32.80 -50.19 -12.08
C VAL A 52 32.44 -51.42 -11.26
N LEU A 53 31.13 -51.74 -11.16
CA LEU A 53 30.50 -52.99 -10.63
C LEU A 53 29.49 -52.81 -9.47
N GLN A 54 28.49 -51.93 -9.59
CA GLN A 54 27.32 -52.06 -8.69
C GLN A 54 25.96 -51.53 -9.22
N TYR A 55 25.67 -51.66 -10.52
CA TYR A 55 24.36 -51.23 -11.06
C TYR A 55 23.67 -52.28 -11.94
N GLN A 56 23.68 -53.56 -11.54
CA GLN A 56 23.00 -54.64 -12.28
C GLN A 56 21.81 -55.29 -11.56
N TYR A 57 21.30 -54.74 -10.44
CA TYR A 57 20.21 -55.39 -9.69
C TYR A 57 19.09 -54.47 -9.20
N LEU A 58 18.71 -53.46 -9.99
CA LEU A 58 17.48 -52.69 -9.71
C LEU A 58 16.72 -52.31 -10.99
N GLN A 59 16.50 -53.29 -11.87
CA GLN A 59 15.85 -53.11 -13.19
C GLN A 59 14.44 -53.67 -13.31
N HIS A 60 13.79 -54.11 -12.23
CA HIS A 60 12.44 -54.68 -12.33
C HIS A 60 11.46 -53.94 -11.43
N ALA A 61 10.45 -53.34 -12.09
CA ALA A 61 9.27 -52.67 -11.56
C ALA A 61 9.37 -51.17 -11.25
N LEU A 62 9.42 -50.34 -12.30
CA LEU A 62 8.75 -49.04 -12.31
C LEU A 62 7.92 -48.89 -13.60
N PRO A 63 6.64 -48.48 -13.51
CA PRO A 63 5.80 -48.24 -14.68
C PRO A 63 6.37 -47.05 -15.48
N ALA A 64 6.91 -47.36 -16.65
CA ALA A 64 7.40 -46.41 -17.64
C ALA A 64 6.23 -45.59 -18.23
N SER A 65 5.91 -44.47 -17.60
CA SER A 65 5.30 -43.33 -18.29
C SER A 65 6.28 -42.18 -18.19
N LEU A 66 7.32 -42.24 -19.04
CA LEU A 66 8.19 -41.09 -19.26
C LEU A 66 7.29 -39.96 -19.76
N PRO A 67 7.26 -38.78 -19.08
CA PRO A 67 6.58 -37.62 -19.62
C PRO A 67 7.27 -37.28 -20.93
N GLN A 68 6.59 -37.59 -22.04
CA GLN A 68 6.99 -37.13 -23.36
C GLN A 68 7.15 -35.60 -23.27
N PRO A 69 8.29 -35.03 -23.71
CA PRO A 69 8.42 -33.58 -23.80
C PRO A 69 7.31 -33.10 -24.73
N PHE A 70 6.28 -32.46 -24.16
CA PHE A 70 5.23 -31.87 -24.97
C PHE A 70 5.91 -30.88 -25.94
N PRO A 71 5.68 -30.98 -27.25
CA PRO A 71 6.18 -30.00 -28.18
C PRO A 71 5.56 -28.66 -27.78
N VAL A 72 6.38 -27.76 -27.23
CA VAL A 72 6.00 -26.38 -26.97
C VAL A 72 5.68 -25.78 -28.34
N GLN A 73 4.39 -25.64 -28.64
CA GLN A 73 3.94 -25.21 -29.96
C GLN A 73 4.37 -23.75 -30.19
N PRO A 74 5.22 -23.45 -31.18
CA PRO A 74 5.75 -22.11 -31.43
C PRO A 74 4.71 -21.13 -32.04
N HIS A 75 3.43 -21.51 -32.10
CA HIS A 75 2.42 -20.76 -32.85
C HIS A 75 1.62 -19.75 -32.02
N GLN A 76 1.67 -19.79 -30.69
CA GLN A 76 0.91 -18.85 -29.86
C GLN A 76 1.55 -17.45 -29.75
N GLU A 77 2.88 -17.35 -29.76
CA GLU A 77 3.58 -16.07 -29.51
C GLU A 77 3.40 -14.99 -30.59
N GLU A 78 3.12 -15.37 -31.84
CA GLU A 78 2.94 -14.39 -32.92
C GLU A 78 1.58 -13.68 -32.88
N ALA A 79 0.54 -14.35 -32.38
CA ALA A 79 -0.79 -13.79 -32.33
C ALA A 79 -0.85 -12.61 -31.34
N ASP A 80 -0.32 -12.82 -30.13
CA ASP A 80 -0.33 -11.82 -29.05
C ASP A 80 0.41 -10.52 -29.45
N GLN A 81 1.48 -10.63 -30.24
CA GLN A 81 2.21 -9.45 -30.72
C GLN A 81 1.43 -8.60 -31.70
N LYS A 82 0.57 -9.20 -32.53
CA LYS A 82 -0.25 -8.45 -33.50
C LYS A 82 -1.32 -7.65 -32.75
N ASP A 83 -1.91 -8.24 -31.73
CA ASP A 83 -2.92 -7.59 -30.89
C ASP A 83 -2.33 -6.40 -30.13
N VAL A 84 -1.16 -6.56 -29.50
CA VAL A 84 -0.47 -5.46 -28.81
C VAL A 84 -0.15 -4.30 -29.76
N LYS A 85 0.36 -4.58 -30.97
CA LYS A 85 0.66 -3.55 -31.97
C LYS A 85 -0.61 -2.81 -32.40
N GLN A 86 -1.73 -3.51 -32.53
CA GLN A 86 -3.01 -2.92 -32.88
C GLN A 86 -3.53 -2.00 -31.76
N SER A 87 -3.48 -2.45 -30.50
CA SER A 87 -3.87 -1.62 -29.35
C SER A 87 -3.00 -0.36 -29.21
N ILE A 88 -1.70 -0.46 -29.50
CA ILE A 88 -0.79 0.70 -29.51
C ILE A 88 -1.18 1.72 -30.59
N LYS A 89 -1.55 1.26 -31.80
CA LYS A 89 -2.02 2.13 -32.88
C LYS A 89 -3.33 2.84 -32.52
N GLU A 90 -4.24 2.12 -31.87
CA GLU A 90 -5.50 2.70 -31.39
C GLU A 90 -5.26 3.75 -30.30
N LEU A 91 -4.35 3.47 -29.36
CA LEU A 91 -3.91 4.40 -28.34
C LEU A 91 -3.29 5.66 -28.97
N GLN A 92 -2.43 5.49 -29.98
CA GLN A 92 -1.83 6.59 -30.73
C GLN A 92 -2.89 7.48 -31.38
N ALA A 93 -3.84 6.87 -32.11
CA ALA A 93 -4.90 7.60 -32.80
C ALA A 93 -5.82 8.33 -31.80
N ARG A 94 -6.16 7.69 -30.68
CA ARG A 94 -7.07 8.24 -29.67
C ARG A 94 -6.51 9.45 -28.96
N PHE A 95 -5.24 9.40 -28.55
CA PHE A 95 -4.59 10.43 -27.75
C PHE A 95 -3.65 11.34 -28.55
N LYS A 96 -3.55 11.15 -29.88
CA LYS A 96 -2.69 11.90 -30.80
C LYS A 96 -1.22 11.89 -30.35
N LEU A 97 -0.71 10.70 -30.06
CA LEU A 97 0.64 10.50 -29.55
C LEU A 97 1.67 10.61 -30.67
N ASP A 98 2.83 11.17 -30.35
CA ASP A 98 3.98 11.26 -31.25
C ASP A 98 4.56 9.86 -31.51
N ASP A 99 4.93 9.58 -32.77
CA ASP A 99 5.47 8.30 -33.24
C ASP A 99 6.68 7.85 -32.42
N ARG A 100 7.47 8.82 -31.93
CA ARG A 100 8.64 8.53 -31.09
C ARG A 100 8.23 7.86 -29.77
N ILE A 101 7.21 8.39 -29.09
CA ILE A 101 6.72 7.85 -27.81
C ILE A 101 6.08 6.48 -28.02
N VAL A 102 5.37 6.33 -29.14
CA VAL A 102 4.72 5.07 -29.54
C VAL A 102 5.76 3.97 -29.79
N ARG A 103 6.88 4.31 -30.44
CA ARG A 103 8.01 3.39 -30.65
C ARG A 103 8.64 2.96 -29.32
N ASP A 104 8.84 3.90 -28.41
CA ASP A 104 9.40 3.61 -27.08
C ASP A 104 8.46 2.68 -26.27
N LEU A 105 7.14 2.95 -26.31
CA LEU A 105 6.13 2.10 -25.69
C LEU A 105 6.13 0.68 -26.27
N ALA A 106 6.15 0.55 -27.60
CA ALA A 106 6.20 -0.74 -28.28
C ALA A 106 7.45 -1.53 -27.87
N GLY A 107 8.60 -0.85 -27.73
CA GLY A 107 9.82 -1.44 -27.22
C GLY A 107 9.68 -1.99 -25.80
N GLN A 108 8.99 -1.29 -24.91
CA GLN A 108 8.74 -1.77 -23.55
C GLN A 108 7.74 -2.93 -23.50
N MET A 109 6.68 -2.90 -24.31
CA MET A 109 5.71 -4.00 -24.40
C MET A 109 6.36 -5.30 -24.91
N MET A 110 7.30 -5.19 -25.85
CA MET A 110 8.06 -6.35 -26.34
C MET A 110 8.99 -6.97 -25.29
N LYS A 111 9.48 -6.17 -24.33
CA LYS A 111 10.30 -6.66 -23.21
C LYS A 111 9.45 -7.36 -22.15
N ARG A 112 8.20 -6.94 -21.97
CA ARG A 112 7.27 -7.44 -20.94
C ARG A 112 6.13 -8.26 -21.54
N ARG A 113 6.47 -9.29 -22.31
CA ARG A 113 5.47 -10.10 -23.05
C ARG A 113 4.39 -10.70 -22.14
N ASP A 114 4.76 -11.07 -20.92
CA ASP A 114 3.84 -11.74 -19.99
C ASP A 114 2.77 -10.80 -19.42
N THR A 115 3.04 -9.49 -19.36
CA THR A 115 2.13 -8.49 -18.78
C THR A 115 1.69 -7.41 -19.77
N SER A 116 1.94 -7.60 -21.07
CA SER A 116 1.71 -6.55 -22.07
C SER A 116 0.25 -6.16 -22.21
N GLN A 117 -0.67 -7.13 -22.09
CA GLN A 117 -2.11 -6.88 -22.20
C GLN A 117 -2.66 -6.09 -20.99
N GLU A 118 -2.28 -6.49 -19.78
CA GLU A 118 -2.66 -5.80 -18.54
C GLU A 118 -2.07 -4.38 -18.51
N ASP A 119 -0.79 -4.25 -18.84
CA ASP A 119 -0.11 -2.96 -18.91
C ASP A 119 -0.79 -2.02 -19.93
N MET A 120 -1.26 -2.55 -21.07
CA MET A 120 -1.99 -1.77 -22.09
C MET A 120 -3.32 -1.24 -21.55
N GLN A 121 -4.08 -2.07 -20.84
CA GLN A 121 -5.34 -1.67 -20.24
C GLN A 121 -5.13 -0.58 -19.18
N ALA A 122 -4.14 -0.73 -18.30
CA ALA A 122 -3.84 0.29 -17.30
C ALA A 122 -3.35 1.61 -17.93
N ILE A 123 -2.50 1.56 -18.95
CA ILE A 123 -2.10 2.78 -19.67
C ILE A 123 -3.33 3.47 -20.24
N TRP A 124 -4.26 2.74 -20.86
CA TRP A 124 -5.48 3.30 -21.41
C TRP A 124 -6.29 4.05 -20.35
N GLU A 125 -6.53 3.42 -19.20
CA GLU A 125 -7.28 4.02 -18.07
C GLU A 125 -6.56 5.25 -17.50
N ILE A 126 -5.25 5.19 -17.32
CA ILE A 126 -4.43 6.29 -16.81
C ILE A 126 -4.47 7.49 -17.78
N LEU A 127 -4.37 7.24 -19.08
CA LEU A 127 -4.37 8.30 -20.08
C LEU A 127 -5.75 8.92 -20.30
N ALA A 128 -6.83 8.16 -20.13
CA ALA A 128 -8.20 8.66 -20.25
C ALA A 128 -8.52 9.78 -19.24
N GLY A 129 -7.89 9.75 -18.05
CA GLY A 129 -8.06 10.78 -17.02
C GLY A 129 -7.03 11.92 -17.05
N ALA A 130 -6.04 11.87 -17.94
CA ALA A 130 -4.89 12.77 -17.90
C ALA A 130 -5.14 14.10 -18.65
N ARG A 131 -4.76 15.23 -18.05
CA ARG A 131 -4.79 16.54 -18.72
C ARG A 131 -3.80 16.64 -19.90
N ASN A 132 -2.67 15.93 -19.80
CA ASN A 132 -1.65 15.84 -20.84
C ASN A 132 -1.22 14.37 -21.02
N PRO A 133 -1.85 13.62 -21.94
CA PRO A 133 -1.61 12.19 -22.08
C PRO A 133 -0.19 11.86 -22.57
N ALA A 134 0.36 12.63 -23.51
CA ALA A 134 1.70 12.38 -24.06
C ALA A 134 2.80 12.51 -23.00
N GLY A 135 2.72 13.56 -22.16
CA GLY A 135 3.67 13.76 -21.06
C GLY A 135 3.59 12.65 -20.00
N LEU A 136 2.37 12.25 -19.63
CA LEU A 136 2.15 11.20 -18.65
C LEU A 136 2.60 9.82 -19.17
N LEU A 137 2.38 9.52 -20.45
CA LEU A 137 2.84 8.28 -21.05
C LEU A 137 4.35 8.12 -20.99
N ARG A 138 5.13 9.19 -21.23
CA ARG A 138 6.60 9.14 -21.08
C ARG A 138 7.04 8.79 -19.66
N VAL A 139 6.32 9.29 -18.65
CA VAL A 139 6.59 8.91 -17.25
C VAL A 139 6.31 7.44 -17.04
N LYS A 140 5.21 6.91 -17.59
CA LYS A 140 4.87 5.47 -17.49
C LYS A 140 5.85 4.57 -18.23
N ILE A 141 6.35 4.97 -19.39
CA ILE A 141 7.43 4.24 -20.09
C ILE A 141 8.70 4.18 -19.22
N ARG A 142 9.09 5.28 -18.56
CA ARG A 142 10.23 5.26 -17.62
C ARG A 142 9.98 4.38 -16.40
N GLU A 143 8.76 4.37 -15.86
CA GLU A 143 8.40 3.45 -14.78
C GLU A 143 8.48 1.98 -15.23
N MET A 144 8.16 1.68 -16.50
CA MET A 144 8.32 0.34 -17.07
C MET A 144 9.80 -0.04 -17.21
N GLU A 145 10.64 0.90 -17.65
CA GLU A 145 12.10 0.74 -17.74
C GLU A 145 12.73 0.45 -16.36
N ASP A 146 12.26 1.15 -15.34
CA ASP A 146 12.67 0.94 -13.95
C ASP A 146 12.09 -0.34 -13.32
N GLY A 147 11.18 -1.05 -14.01
CA GLY A 147 10.42 -2.18 -13.45
C GLY A 147 9.44 -1.79 -12.34
N LYS A 148 9.13 -0.51 -12.17
CA LYS A 148 8.20 0.03 -11.16
C LYS A 148 6.76 0.05 -11.64
N PHE A 149 6.53 0.00 -12.96
CA PHE A 149 5.19 0.02 -13.52
C PHE A 149 4.45 -1.29 -13.19
N ARG A 150 3.39 -1.17 -12.40
CA ARG A 150 2.43 -2.24 -12.14
C ARG A 150 1.18 -1.92 -12.92
N GLY A 151 0.92 -2.69 -13.99
CA GLY A 151 -0.20 -2.53 -14.93
C GLY A 151 -1.60 -2.68 -14.35
N THR A 152 -1.76 -2.57 -13.03
CA THR A 152 -3.04 -2.51 -12.35
C THR A 152 -2.94 -1.44 -11.27
N LEU A 153 -3.72 -0.36 -11.40
CA LEU A 153 -3.98 0.56 -10.28
C LEU A 153 -4.81 -0.11 -9.18
N THR A 154 -5.38 -1.28 -9.46
CA THR A 154 -6.15 -2.07 -8.52
C THR A 154 -5.22 -2.60 -7.43
N PRO A 155 -5.41 -2.18 -6.17
CA PRO A 155 -4.69 -2.77 -5.05
C PRO A 155 -4.96 -4.27 -5.03
N ASP A 156 -3.99 -5.06 -4.57
CA ASP A 156 -4.15 -6.51 -4.36
C ASP A 156 -5.52 -6.81 -3.73
N LYS A 157 -6.20 -7.88 -4.17
CA LYS A 157 -7.54 -8.26 -3.65
C LYS A 157 -7.56 -8.28 -2.11
N ASP A 158 -6.51 -8.81 -1.49
CA ASP A 158 -6.36 -8.83 -0.02
C ASP A 158 -6.31 -7.42 0.59
N VAL A 159 -5.61 -6.48 -0.05
CA VAL A 159 -5.50 -5.07 0.38
C VAL A 159 -6.83 -4.35 0.16
N GLU A 160 -7.54 -4.65 -0.94
CA GLU A 160 -8.86 -4.10 -1.24
C GLU A 160 -9.91 -4.56 -0.22
N GLU A 161 -9.90 -5.85 0.15
CA GLU A 161 -10.74 -6.39 1.23
C GLU A 161 -10.45 -5.70 2.57
N LEU A 162 -9.16 -5.46 2.87
CA LEU A 162 -8.74 -4.75 4.07
C LEU A 162 -9.22 -3.29 4.04
N ALA A 163 -9.10 -2.63 2.89
CA ALA A 163 -9.58 -1.26 2.69
C ALA A 163 -11.09 -1.15 2.90
N LYS A 164 -11.87 -2.06 2.32
CA LYS A 164 -13.33 -2.13 2.52
C LYS A 164 -13.69 -2.42 3.97
N LYS A 165 -13.03 -3.39 4.61
CA LYS A 165 -13.33 -3.84 5.97
C LYS A 165 -13.09 -2.76 7.04
N PHE A 166 -12.05 -1.94 6.86
CA PHE A 166 -11.67 -0.90 7.81
C PHE A 166 -11.96 0.51 7.32
N ASN A 167 -12.59 0.67 6.15
CA ASN A 167 -12.80 1.95 5.47
C ASN A 167 -11.49 2.75 5.33
N LEU A 168 -10.45 2.12 4.79
CA LEU A 168 -9.20 2.82 4.48
C LEU A 168 -9.41 3.80 3.33
N ASP A 169 -8.80 4.97 3.44
CA ASP A 169 -8.79 5.94 2.35
C ASP A 169 -8.05 5.36 1.13
N THR A 170 -8.50 5.72 -0.07
CA THR A 170 -7.92 5.23 -1.34
C THR A 170 -6.41 5.45 -1.41
N GLN A 171 -5.92 6.59 -0.90
CA GLN A 171 -4.49 6.88 -0.86
C GLN A 171 -3.72 5.97 0.11
N ALA A 172 -4.29 5.63 1.26
CA ALA A 172 -3.67 4.74 2.23
C ALA A 172 -3.62 3.31 1.69
N ALA A 173 -4.70 2.85 1.04
CA ALA A 173 -4.75 1.54 0.39
C ALA A 173 -3.74 1.41 -0.76
N ALA A 174 -3.63 2.42 -1.63
CA ALA A 174 -2.67 2.42 -2.73
C ALA A 174 -1.21 2.39 -2.23
N LYS A 175 -0.87 3.21 -1.23
CA LYS A 175 0.48 3.20 -0.62
C LYS A 175 0.77 1.90 0.13
N LEU A 176 -0.25 1.29 0.74
CA LEU A 176 -0.11 -0.01 1.39
C LEU A 176 0.19 -1.11 0.38
N ALA A 177 -0.54 -1.16 -0.73
CA ALA A 177 -0.25 -2.09 -1.83
C ALA A 177 1.18 -1.88 -2.37
N GLU A 178 1.60 -0.63 -2.59
CA GLU A 178 2.95 -0.32 -3.06
C GLU A 178 4.03 -0.86 -2.11
N VAL A 179 3.92 -0.61 -0.81
CA VAL A 179 4.93 -1.03 0.16
C VAL A 179 4.94 -2.54 0.35
N LEU A 180 3.77 -3.19 0.41
CA LEU A 180 3.68 -4.65 0.52
C LEU A 180 4.25 -5.37 -0.69
N SER A 181 4.17 -4.75 -1.86
CA SER A 181 4.68 -5.32 -3.10
C SER A 181 6.20 -5.44 -3.17
N ARG A 182 6.92 -4.76 -2.26
CA ARG A 182 8.39 -4.79 -2.13
C ARG A 182 8.88 -5.77 -1.06
N ARG A 183 7.97 -6.46 -0.33
CA ARG A 183 8.33 -7.38 0.76
C ARG A 183 7.94 -8.80 0.41
N ASP A 184 8.76 -9.75 0.82
CA ASP A 184 8.51 -11.18 0.58
C ASP A 184 7.38 -11.73 1.46
N ASP A 185 7.28 -11.23 2.70
CA ASP A 185 6.36 -11.72 3.74
C ASP A 185 4.96 -11.05 3.72
N ARG A 186 4.42 -10.76 2.52
CA ARG A 186 3.16 -10.01 2.31
C ARG A 186 2.00 -10.50 3.18
N LYS A 187 1.76 -11.81 3.23
CA LYS A 187 0.63 -12.41 3.99
C LYS A 187 0.78 -12.23 5.50
N LYS A 188 2.00 -12.26 6.03
CA LYS A 188 2.26 -12.08 7.47
C LYS A 188 2.04 -10.62 7.86
N ASP A 189 2.58 -9.69 7.07
CA ASP A 189 2.40 -8.26 7.29
C ASP A 189 0.92 -7.85 7.25
N LEU A 190 0.16 -8.34 6.27
CA LEU A 190 -1.29 -8.08 6.19
C LEU A 190 -2.04 -8.54 7.44
N ARG A 191 -1.70 -9.72 8.00
CA ARG A 191 -2.29 -10.21 9.25
C ARG A 191 -1.95 -9.30 10.43
N GLN A 192 -0.70 -8.83 10.52
CA GLN A 192 -0.27 -7.94 11.60
C GLN A 192 -0.93 -6.56 11.49
N ILE A 193 -0.96 -5.97 10.29
CA ILE A 193 -1.70 -4.72 10.02
C ILE A 193 -3.17 -4.88 10.40
N GLN A 194 -3.79 -6.00 10.04
CA GLN A 194 -5.18 -6.28 10.40
C GLN A 194 -5.39 -6.33 11.93
N LYS A 195 -4.42 -6.83 12.73
CA LYS A 195 -4.51 -6.78 14.20
C LYS A 195 -4.50 -5.33 14.70
N HIS A 196 -3.58 -4.50 14.20
CA HIS A 196 -3.48 -3.07 14.55
C HIS A 196 -4.75 -2.29 14.22
N LEU A 197 -5.31 -2.51 13.03
CA LEU A 197 -6.50 -1.80 12.57
C LEU A 197 -7.77 -2.18 13.35
N GLN A 198 -7.83 -3.37 13.94
CA GLN A 198 -8.94 -3.75 14.81
C GLN A 198 -8.98 -2.98 16.12
N LEU A 199 -7.82 -2.53 16.59
CA LEU A 199 -7.66 -1.83 17.86
C LEU A 199 -7.76 -0.31 17.71
N SER A 200 -7.55 0.22 16.50
CA SER A 200 -7.58 1.64 16.21
C SER A 200 -8.98 2.16 15.86
N ASN A 201 -9.22 3.44 16.14
CA ASN A 201 -10.39 4.21 15.68
C ASN A 201 -10.07 5.09 14.44
N ARG A 202 -8.80 5.15 14.02
CA ARG A 202 -8.32 5.93 12.85
C ARG A 202 -7.41 5.07 12.00
N PRO A 203 -7.97 4.10 11.25
CA PRO A 203 -7.20 3.07 10.56
C PRO A 203 -6.28 3.65 9.48
N SER A 204 -6.75 4.59 8.65
CA SER A 204 -5.92 5.21 7.60
C SER A 204 -4.66 5.90 8.15
N SER A 205 -4.80 6.68 9.22
CA SER A 205 -3.66 7.37 9.84
C SER A 205 -2.66 6.39 10.46
N LEU A 206 -3.16 5.30 11.06
CA LEU A 206 -2.31 4.27 11.63
C LEU A 206 -1.52 3.51 10.55
N VAL A 207 -2.16 3.14 9.44
CA VAL A 207 -1.47 2.54 8.30
C VAL A 207 -0.33 3.45 7.85
N MET A 208 -0.58 4.75 7.66
CA MET A 208 0.45 5.70 7.21
C MET A 208 1.67 5.78 8.14
N LEU A 209 1.49 5.65 9.45
CA LEU A 209 2.60 5.56 10.41
C LEU A 209 3.38 4.26 10.22
N MET A 210 2.70 3.12 10.11
CA MET A 210 3.33 1.82 9.91
C MET A 210 4.06 1.70 8.58
N LEU A 211 3.56 2.35 7.52
CA LEU A 211 4.22 2.37 6.21
C LEU A 211 5.61 2.99 6.27
N LYS A 212 5.86 3.93 7.20
CA LYS A 212 7.19 4.50 7.41
C LYS A 212 8.16 3.42 7.90
N ASP A 213 7.74 2.60 8.86
CA ASP A 213 8.56 1.54 9.43
C ASP A 213 8.80 0.40 8.43
N MET A 214 7.77 0.02 7.68
CA MET A 214 7.87 -0.99 6.63
C MET A 214 8.82 -0.59 5.51
N ARG A 215 8.84 0.70 5.12
CA ARG A 215 9.78 1.23 4.12
C ARG A 215 11.23 1.19 4.60
N ASN A 216 11.45 1.28 5.91
CA ASN A 216 12.77 1.10 6.52
C ASN A 216 13.16 -0.37 6.68
N GLY A 217 12.32 -1.30 6.21
CA GLY A 217 12.54 -2.74 6.35
C GLY A 217 12.23 -3.29 7.75
N LEU A 218 11.68 -2.48 8.66
CA LEU A 218 11.39 -2.93 10.01
C LEU A 218 10.20 -3.91 10.01
N PRO A 219 10.25 -5.01 10.80
CA PRO A 219 9.10 -5.87 10.98
C PRO A 219 7.99 -5.12 11.71
N ILE A 220 6.73 -5.42 11.36
CA ILE A 220 5.59 -4.84 12.08
C ILE A 220 5.53 -5.50 13.46
N ARG A 221 5.65 -4.69 14.51
CA ARG A 221 5.54 -5.14 15.90
C ARG A 221 4.11 -5.57 16.21
N ASP A 222 3.91 -6.46 17.19
CA ASP A 222 2.56 -6.75 17.67
C ASP A 222 1.96 -5.53 18.41
N PRO A 223 0.62 -5.36 18.40
CA PRO A 223 -0.01 -4.24 19.08
C PRO A 223 0.04 -4.40 20.60
N GLU A 224 0.71 -3.46 21.28
CA GLU A 224 0.80 -3.42 22.75
C GLU A 224 -0.32 -2.57 23.39
N TYR A 225 -1.10 -1.86 22.58
CA TYR A 225 -2.09 -0.90 23.08
C TYR A 225 -3.45 -1.55 23.32
N PRO A 226 -4.19 -1.16 24.38
CA PRO A 226 -5.55 -1.64 24.61
C PRO A 226 -6.50 -1.15 23.49
N PRO A 227 -7.62 -1.86 23.24
CA PRO A 227 -8.60 -1.46 22.23
C PRO A 227 -9.11 -0.03 22.47
N ALA A 228 -8.91 0.86 21.50
CA ALA A 228 -9.39 2.24 21.61
C ALA A 228 -10.93 2.27 21.69
N VAL A 229 -11.47 3.23 22.45
CA VAL A 229 -12.92 3.43 22.54
C VAL A 229 -13.48 3.71 21.15
N GLY A 230 -14.45 2.90 20.73
CA GLY A 230 -15.08 2.99 19.41
C GLY A 230 -14.40 2.17 18.30
N SER A 231 -13.26 1.53 18.58
CA SER A 231 -12.62 0.56 17.66
C SER A 231 -13.52 -0.64 17.37
N LEU A 232 -13.22 -1.38 16.31
CA LEU A 232 -13.95 -2.60 15.95
C LEU A 232 -13.88 -3.65 17.08
N ALA A 233 -12.71 -3.80 17.72
CA ALA A 233 -12.53 -4.69 18.87
C ALA A 233 -13.40 -4.25 20.07
N HIS A 234 -13.41 -2.95 20.39
CA HIS A 234 -14.26 -2.40 21.46
C HIS A 234 -15.76 -2.64 21.18
N LYS A 235 -16.21 -2.37 19.94
CA LYS A 235 -17.60 -2.63 19.52
C LYS A 235 -17.97 -4.12 19.60
N ARG A 236 -17.05 -5.02 19.30
CA ARG A 236 -17.26 -6.47 19.39
C ARG A 236 -17.37 -6.94 20.85
N GLY A 237 -16.54 -6.43 21.74
CA GLY A 237 -16.61 -6.72 23.18
C GLY A 237 -17.95 -6.29 23.81
N LEU A 238 -18.45 -5.10 23.45
CA LEU A 238 -19.74 -4.62 23.95
C LEU A 238 -20.95 -5.45 23.47
N LYS A 239 -20.92 -5.95 22.23
CA LYS A 239 -21.98 -6.81 21.69
C LYS A 239 -22.07 -8.14 22.42
N GLY A 240 -20.94 -8.74 22.81
CA GLY A 240 -20.90 -10.02 23.52
C GLY A 240 -21.55 -9.97 24.92
N HIS A 241 -21.39 -8.86 25.64
CA HIS A 241 -22.03 -8.70 26.95
C HIS A 241 -23.54 -8.45 26.85
N ARG A 242 -23.99 -7.73 25.81
CA ARG A 242 -25.41 -7.35 25.67
C ARG A 242 -26.31 -8.53 25.28
N SER A 243 -25.82 -9.47 24.46
CA SER A 243 -26.59 -10.67 24.09
C SER A 243 -26.77 -11.64 25.26
N ARG A 244 -25.75 -11.79 26.12
CA ARG A 244 -25.82 -12.67 27.30
C ARG A 244 -26.82 -12.17 28.35
N SER A 245 -26.97 -10.84 28.51
CA SER A 245 -27.96 -10.28 29.44
C SER A 245 -29.41 -10.45 28.98
N ARG A 246 -29.68 -10.56 27.67
CA ARG A 246 -31.07 -10.63 27.16
C ARG A 246 -31.66 -12.03 27.28
N ASN A 247 -30.83 -13.09 27.19
CA ASN A 247 -31.33 -14.46 27.30
C ASN A 247 -31.58 -14.90 28.75
N LYS A 248 -30.90 -14.30 29.72
CA LYS A 248 -31.07 -14.63 31.15
C LYS A 248 -32.41 -14.16 31.74
N ARG A 249 -33.18 -13.31 31.04
CA ARG A 249 -34.53 -12.89 31.47
C ARG A 249 -35.67 -13.80 30.96
N ARG A 250 -35.40 -14.72 30.03
CA ARG A 250 -36.44 -15.60 29.47
C ARG A 250 -36.62 -16.93 30.19
N THR A 251 -35.68 -17.32 31.06
CA THR A 251 -35.75 -18.58 31.81
C THR A 251 -36.06 -18.40 33.30
N SER A 252 -36.25 -17.16 33.76
CA SER A 252 -36.59 -16.86 35.16
C SER A 252 -38.06 -16.49 35.38
N SER A 253 -38.96 -16.84 34.45
CA SER A 253 -40.41 -16.64 34.58
C SER A 253 -41.14 -17.87 35.13
N SER A 254 -40.44 -18.75 35.82
CA SER A 254 -41.02 -19.87 36.56
C SER A 254 -40.46 -19.83 37.97
N SER A 255 -41.17 -19.12 38.86
CA SER A 255 -41.23 -19.22 40.33
C SER A 255 -41.14 -17.87 41.05
N SER A 256 -42.34 -17.36 41.35
CA SER A 256 -42.73 -16.74 42.63
C SER A 256 -42.18 -15.36 43.04
N PRO A 257 -43.06 -14.46 43.54
CA PRO A 257 -42.72 -13.12 44.00
C PRO A 257 -42.27 -13.13 45.47
N PRO A 258 -41.49 -12.12 45.90
CA PRO A 258 -41.72 -11.55 47.21
C PRO A 258 -42.03 -10.06 47.11
N LEU A 259 -43.20 -9.74 47.63
CA LEU A 259 -43.62 -8.42 48.06
C LEU A 259 -42.54 -7.82 48.98
N ARG A 260 -41.85 -6.77 48.53
CA ARG A 260 -41.20 -5.83 49.45
C ARG A 260 -41.11 -4.46 48.79
N SER A 261 -41.98 -3.59 49.24
CA SER A 261 -42.02 -2.16 48.95
C SER A 261 -40.70 -1.48 49.33
N PRO A 262 -39.99 -0.83 48.39
CA PRO A 262 -38.95 0.10 48.73
C PRO A 262 -39.55 1.49 48.88
N VAL A 263 -39.34 2.01 50.09
CA VAL A 263 -39.54 3.39 50.50
C VAL A 263 -39.09 4.39 49.45
N LYS A 264 -39.98 5.32 49.17
CA LYS A 264 -39.83 6.54 48.39
C LYS A 264 -38.84 7.48 49.12
N SER A 265 -37.54 7.34 48.88
CA SER A 265 -36.56 8.36 49.26
C SER A 265 -36.37 9.33 48.08
N SER A 266 -37.02 10.48 48.21
CA SER A 266 -36.79 11.70 47.45
C SER A 266 -35.35 12.18 47.62
N GLY A 267 -34.44 11.68 46.79
CA GLY A 267 -33.08 12.17 46.66
C GLY A 267 -33.01 13.15 45.49
N ALA A 268 -32.85 14.44 45.81
CA ALA A 268 -32.68 15.53 44.87
C ALA A 268 -31.55 15.23 43.87
N GLY A 269 -31.91 15.07 42.60
CA GLY A 269 -30.96 14.98 41.50
C GLY A 269 -30.49 16.39 41.12
N PRO A 270 -29.18 16.60 40.88
CA PRO A 270 -28.65 17.90 40.50
C PRO A 270 -29.06 18.29 39.07
N ASP A 271 -29.40 19.56 38.90
CA ASP A 271 -29.81 20.21 37.67
C ASP A 271 -28.84 19.98 36.48
N PRO A 272 -29.32 19.53 35.31
CA PRO A 272 -28.49 19.36 34.11
C PRO A 272 -28.23 20.67 33.34
N LYS A 273 -28.35 21.85 33.98
CA LYS A 273 -28.23 23.17 33.32
C LYS A 273 -26.99 23.97 33.77
N LYS A 274 -25.79 23.42 33.64
CA LYS A 274 -24.55 24.24 33.65
C LYS A 274 -23.33 23.48 33.11
N VAL A 275 -23.31 23.22 31.80
CA VAL A 275 -22.04 22.99 31.09
C VAL A 275 -21.96 23.98 29.95
N ALA A 276 -21.90 25.26 30.32
CA ALA A 276 -21.54 26.32 29.40
C ALA A 276 -20.05 26.17 29.04
N SER A 277 -19.80 25.90 27.76
CA SER A 277 -18.78 26.58 26.97
C SER A 277 -17.41 26.83 27.64
N ALA A 278 -16.59 25.79 27.73
CA ALA A 278 -15.13 25.93 27.68
C ALA A 278 -14.63 25.32 26.36
N ARG A 279 -15.04 25.90 25.22
CA ARG A 279 -14.37 25.66 23.94
C ARG A 279 -13.07 26.44 23.98
N GLY A 280 -11.97 25.76 24.28
CA GLY A 280 -10.63 26.31 24.06
C GLY A 280 -10.45 26.74 22.60
N PRO A 281 -9.50 27.66 22.32
CA PRO A 281 -9.26 28.18 20.99
C PRO A 281 -8.98 27.03 20.02
N ARG A 282 -9.70 27.01 18.89
CA ARG A 282 -9.46 26.04 17.82
C ARG A 282 -8.01 26.21 17.33
N PRO A 283 -7.22 25.13 17.22
CA PRO A 283 -5.92 25.22 16.56
C PRO A 283 -6.18 25.65 15.11
N GLN A 284 -5.63 26.81 14.73
CA GLN A 284 -5.66 27.27 13.35
C GLN A 284 -5.00 26.21 12.46
N THR A 285 -5.75 25.74 11.47
CA THR A 285 -5.23 24.86 10.45
C THR A 285 -4.20 25.61 9.61
N LEU A 286 -3.06 24.97 9.37
CA LEU A 286 -1.89 25.45 8.62
C LEU A 286 -2.19 25.91 7.17
N LEU A 287 -3.44 25.78 6.71
CA LEU A 287 -3.88 26.14 5.37
C LEU A 287 -4.30 27.61 5.22
N GLU A 288 -4.50 28.34 6.32
CA GLU A 288 -4.86 29.78 6.29
C GLU A 288 -3.65 30.72 6.38
N ARG A 289 -2.41 30.20 6.47
CA ARG A 289 -1.20 31.02 6.65
C ARG A 289 -0.47 31.40 5.37
N PHE A 290 -0.94 30.96 4.20
CA PHE A 290 -0.29 31.20 2.90
C PHE A 290 -1.30 31.56 1.80
N GLY A 291 -2.18 32.49 2.09
CA GLY A 291 -2.91 33.27 1.09
C GLY A 291 -2.31 34.67 1.01
#